data_AF-A0A845UQX9-F1
#
_entry.id   AF-A0A845UQX9-F1
#
_cell.length_a   1.000
_cell.length_b   1.000
_cell.length_c   1.000
_cell.angle_alpha   90.00
_cell.angle_beta   90.00
_cell.angle_gamma   90.00
#
_symmetry.space_group_name_H-M   'P 1'
#
loop_
_entity.id
_entity.type
_entity.pdbx_description
1 polymer ?
#
loop_
_entity_poly.entity_id
_entity_poly.type
_entity_poly.pdbx_seq_one_letter_code
_entity_poly.pdbx_strand_id
1 'polypeptide(L)'
;MSFKMNPLKTMMAAEKLAVSLLRREVSKEKIALKKATKSFSEYQADITRLRDEIREHEASKPGAIRYVPVLGKSVQEKHEATGVELRKSRREKVNALKKLRSKDAHRRGKLVSYKEYVAWLHMRVAFMQENPALADSELERLGHRLFSRLDHISKSPGFRKGDEVITVLREERGAIEAWHDDAEARLAKVWAPTRREPSQSISEAATHASGLGSRPEPRIYLPMNRLHGNKMRSHGFRIDESVKKGSQIYFDPTRDMSLVKKWQGALPTGARRVKTKYSFLEIADKAWRQNVRKAFKPDYWEMIRFDLNLMSGNRCMICGNRGGRLITDYFKGEGHKSDSVECHEVWEWQILDEERGIGVQRLKEILVVCNDCHMMFHEELAIEKAVNNGKNGAEVREFLRNRMAVVTDQTLPEIEQQLASEKAELAKFDEIEHWIMDLQYLSDHQYLTKTTPEFNDGGDNPVRPSMIAGTDFLEADGDLVQAREVDQLYHELMAELESEMSMGMKG
;
A
#
# COMPACT_ATOMS: atom_id res chain seq x y z
N MET A 1 -14.09 52.45 24.60
CA MET A 1 -14.93 51.30 24.20
C MET A 1 -14.01 50.11 23.96
N SER A 2 -14.00 49.14 24.88
CA SER A 2 -13.22 47.89 24.69
C SER A 2 -14.05 46.93 23.84
N PHE A 3 -13.62 46.70 22.61
CA PHE A 3 -14.24 45.67 21.76
C PHE A 3 -13.88 44.30 22.36
N LYS A 4 -14.84 43.65 23.03
CA LYS A 4 -14.70 42.24 23.44
C LYS A 4 -14.46 41.41 22.19
N MET A 5 -13.22 40.94 22.01
CA MET A 5 -12.91 40.02 20.93
C MET A 5 -13.49 38.64 21.27
N ASN A 6 -13.96 37.94 20.25
CA ASN A 6 -14.43 36.57 20.42
C ASN A 6 -13.25 35.67 20.89
N PRO A 7 -13.38 34.94 22.01
CA PRO A 7 -12.30 34.09 22.58
C PRO A 7 -11.66 33.14 21.57
N LEU A 8 -12.47 32.58 20.67
CA LEU A 8 -12.02 31.67 19.61
C LEU A 8 -11.10 32.39 18.60
N LYS A 9 -11.41 33.65 18.26
CA LYS A 9 -10.60 34.42 17.32
C LYS A 9 -9.20 34.68 17.87
N THR A 10 -9.08 34.92 19.18
CA THR A 10 -7.79 35.16 19.84
C THR A 10 -6.92 33.89 19.84
N MET A 11 -7.49 32.73 20.16
CA MET A 11 -6.75 31.46 20.16
C MET A 11 -6.28 31.08 18.74
N MET A 12 -7.12 31.27 17.73
CA MET A 12 -6.74 31.04 16.33
C MET A 12 -5.61 31.97 15.85
N ALA A 13 -5.57 33.21 16.34
CA ALA A 13 -4.48 34.13 16.02
C ALA A 13 -3.15 33.67 16.64
N ALA A 14 -3.18 33.15 17.87
CA ALA A 14 -2.01 32.62 18.57
C ALA A 14 -1.45 31.38 17.84
N GLU A 15 -2.33 30.48 17.43
CA GLU A 15 -1.97 29.29 16.65
C GLU A 15 -1.29 29.65 15.33
N LYS A 16 -1.90 30.53 14.52
CA LYS A 16 -1.32 30.94 13.24
C LYS A 16 0.08 31.53 13.39
N LEU A 17 0.28 32.35 14.43
CA LEU A 17 1.58 32.94 14.72
C LEU A 17 2.61 31.87 15.11
N ALA A 18 2.28 30.96 16.02
CA ALA A 18 3.16 29.85 16.41
C ALA A 18 3.58 29.01 15.19
N VAL A 19 2.62 28.58 14.37
CA VAL A 19 2.89 27.74 13.19
C VAL A 19 3.80 28.45 12.19
N SER A 20 3.59 29.75 11.98
CA SER A 20 4.42 30.54 11.06
C SER A 20 5.89 30.60 11.50
N LEU A 21 6.15 30.81 12.80
CA LEU A 21 7.49 30.88 13.37
C LEU A 21 8.20 29.53 13.27
N LEU A 22 7.51 28.43 13.61
CA LEU A 22 8.08 27.08 13.55
C LEU A 22 8.42 26.66 12.11
N ARG A 23 7.57 26.96 11.12
CA ARG A 23 7.84 26.66 9.70
C ARG A 23 9.06 27.41 9.17
N ARG A 24 9.25 28.66 9.59
CA ARG A 24 10.40 29.49 9.20
C ARG A 24 11.71 28.87 9.71
N GLU A 25 11.73 28.41 10.97
CA GLU A 25 12.93 27.79 11.55
C GLU A 25 13.24 26.42 10.94
N VAL A 26 12.24 25.57 10.72
CA VAL A 26 12.42 24.30 10.00
C VAL A 26 13.00 24.52 8.59
N SER A 27 12.58 25.58 7.91
CA SER A 27 13.10 25.92 6.57
C SER A 27 14.57 26.34 6.63
N LYS A 28 14.97 27.13 7.63
CA LYS A 28 16.39 27.48 7.87
C LYS A 28 17.23 26.25 8.19
N GLU A 29 16.72 25.34 9.02
CA GLU A 29 17.40 24.09 9.36
C GLU A 29 17.55 23.17 8.16
N LYS A 30 16.52 23.02 7.32
CA LYS A 30 16.59 22.25 6.07
C LYS A 30 17.64 22.79 5.10
N ILE A 31 17.72 24.12 4.95
CA ILE A 31 18.76 24.76 4.13
C ILE A 31 20.15 24.47 4.72
N ALA A 32 20.31 24.59 6.04
CA ALA A 32 21.56 24.30 6.73
C ALA A 32 21.96 22.81 6.63
N LEU A 33 20.99 21.90 6.71
CA LEU A 33 21.19 20.45 6.55
C LEU A 33 21.57 20.11 5.11
N LYS A 34 20.88 20.67 4.10
CA LYS A 34 21.24 20.48 2.68
C LYS A 34 22.67 20.93 2.38
N LYS A 35 23.09 22.07 2.94
CA LYS A 35 24.48 22.54 2.86
C LYS A 35 25.45 21.57 3.55
N ALA A 36 25.11 21.07 4.74
CA ALA A 36 25.93 20.11 5.47
C ALA A 36 26.05 18.74 4.75
N THR A 37 24.96 18.22 4.19
CA THR A 37 24.96 16.96 3.41
C THR A 37 25.81 17.07 2.15
N LYS A 38 25.73 18.21 1.43
CA LYS A 38 26.59 18.49 0.29
C LYS A 38 28.07 18.44 0.70
N SER A 39 28.45 19.19 1.74
CA SER A 39 29.82 19.17 2.26
C SER A 39 30.26 17.79 2.79
N PHE A 40 29.35 17.01 3.36
CA PHE A 40 29.62 15.65 3.83
C PHE A 40 29.98 14.72 2.66
N SER A 41 29.20 14.74 1.58
CA SER A 41 29.45 13.96 0.37
C SER A 41 30.77 14.34 -0.29
N GLU A 42 31.06 15.64 -0.38
CA GLU A 42 32.34 16.16 -0.91
C GLU A 42 33.53 15.67 -0.08
N TYR A 43 33.46 15.75 1.26
CA TYR A 43 34.53 15.24 2.14
C TYR A 43 34.70 13.73 2.06
N GLN A 44 33.62 12.97 1.88
CA GLN A 44 33.71 11.52 1.77
C GLN A 44 34.36 11.09 0.45
N ALA A 45 34.02 11.76 -0.66
CA ALA A 45 34.66 11.56 -1.95
C ALA A 45 36.17 11.90 -1.89
N ASP A 46 36.53 13.04 -1.29
CA ASP A 46 37.92 13.44 -1.06
C ASP A 46 38.69 12.40 -0.23
N ILE A 47 38.09 11.87 0.84
CA ILE A 47 38.73 10.85 1.69
C ILE A 47 38.95 9.55 0.93
N THR A 48 38.01 9.14 0.07
CA THR A 48 38.18 7.96 -0.79
C THR A 48 39.30 8.18 -1.78
N ARG A 49 39.30 9.30 -2.51
CA ARG A 49 40.38 9.66 -3.45
C ARG A 49 41.75 9.66 -2.77
N LEU A 50 41.87 10.29 -1.59
CA LEU A 50 43.12 10.29 -0.81
C LEU A 50 43.54 8.90 -0.33
N ARG A 51 42.62 7.97 -0.08
CA ARG A 51 42.97 6.58 0.26
C ARG A 51 43.55 5.85 -0.94
N ASP A 52 42.96 6.05 -2.11
CA ASP A 52 43.41 5.44 -3.35
C ASP A 52 44.78 6.00 -3.76
N GLU A 53 44.97 7.33 -3.68
CA GLU A 53 46.26 7.99 -3.89
C GLU A 53 47.33 7.47 -2.90
N ILE A 54 47.00 7.29 -1.62
CA ILE A 54 47.94 6.71 -0.64
C ILE A 54 48.28 5.26 -1.03
N ARG A 55 47.30 4.47 -1.47
CA ARG A 55 47.51 3.07 -1.86
C ARG A 55 48.38 2.94 -3.10
N GLU A 56 48.11 3.77 -4.11
CA GLU A 56 48.91 3.86 -5.32
C GLU A 56 50.32 4.37 -5.03
N HIS A 57 50.48 5.38 -4.18
CA HIS A 57 51.78 5.88 -3.71
C HIS A 57 52.56 4.83 -2.91
N GLU A 58 51.87 4.01 -2.13
CA GLU A 58 52.49 2.91 -1.38
C GLU A 58 52.83 1.71 -2.27
N ALA A 59 52.07 1.46 -3.34
CA ALA A 59 52.32 0.43 -4.34
C ALA A 59 53.43 0.84 -5.32
N SER A 60 53.53 2.13 -5.65
CA SER A 60 54.61 2.71 -6.46
C SER A 60 55.89 2.92 -5.68
N LYS A 61 55.92 2.57 -4.38
CA LYS A 61 57.18 2.38 -3.65
C LYS A 61 58.05 1.52 -4.55
N PRO A 62 59.24 2.01 -4.95
CA PRO A 62 60.21 1.19 -5.63
C PRO A 62 60.33 -0.07 -4.80
N GLY A 63 59.88 -1.19 -5.37
CA GLY A 63 59.86 -2.46 -4.68
C GLY A 63 61.23 -2.72 -4.10
N ALA A 64 61.26 -3.57 -3.09
CA ALA A 64 62.43 -4.16 -2.48
C ALA A 64 63.31 -4.92 -3.50
N ILE A 65 63.82 -4.24 -4.52
CA ILE A 65 65.02 -4.62 -5.24
C ILE A 65 66.13 -4.37 -4.22
N ARG A 66 66.36 -5.40 -3.41
CA ARG A 66 67.67 -5.60 -2.77
C ARG A 66 68.71 -5.35 -3.88
N TYR A 67 69.52 -4.31 -3.69
CA TYR A 67 70.64 -3.93 -4.56
C TYR A 67 70.29 -3.31 -5.93
N VAL A 68 69.88 -2.03 -5.93
CA VAL A 68 70.41 -1.08 -6.94
C VAL A 68 70.95 0.15 -6.19
N PRO A 69 72.28 0.31 -6.02
CA PRO A 69 72.90 1.39 -5.24
C PRO A 69 72.78 2.81 -5.83
N VAL A 70 71.78 3.11 -6.66
CA VAL A 70 71.76 4.36 -7.46
C VAL A 70 70.39 5.04 -7.54
N LEU A 71 69.43 4.73 -6.66
CA LEU A 71 68.36 5.69 -6.37
C LEU A 71 68.86 6.60 -5.24
N GLY A 72 69.46 7.74 -5.63
CA GLY A 72 70.08 8.67 -4.69
C GLY A 72 69.12 9.06 -3.55
N LYS A 73 69.67 9.19 -2.34
CA LYS A 73 68.98 9.56 -1.09
C LYS A 73 67.87 10.62 -1.25
N SER A 74 68.08 11.60 -2.14
CA SER A 74 67.10 12.65 -2.48
C SER A 74 65.76 12.14 -3.02
N VAL A 75 65.75 11.06 -3.82
CA VAL A 75 64.50 10.50 -4.40
C VAL A 75 63.70 9.78 -3.32
N GLN A 76 64.37 9.05 -2.43
CA GLN A 76 63.74 8.41 -1.29
C GLN A 76 63.14 9.45 -0.32
N GLU A 77 63.90 10.50 0.02
CA GLU A 77 63.41 11.59 0.87
C GLU A 77 62.19 12.31 0.27
N LYS A 78 62.17 12.53 -1.05
CA LYS A 78 61.01 13.11 -1.74
C LYS A 78 59.78 12.19 -1.70
N HIS A 79 59.96 10.89 -1.88
CA HIS A 79 58.86 9.91 -1.82
C HIS A 79 58.27 9.83 -0.40
N GLU A 80 59.14 9.81 0.61
CA GLU A 80 58.74 9.81 2.02
C GLU A 80 57.99 11.11 2.40
N ALA A 81 58.51 12.28 1.99
CA ALA A 81 57.87 13.57 2.22
C ALA A 81 56.47 13.65 1.58
N THR A 82 56.31 13.14 0.36
CA THR A 82 55.02 13.08 -0.35
C THR A 82 54.02 12.20 0.40
N GLY A 83 54.46 11.03 0.88
CA GLY A 83 53.63 10.13 1.68
C GLY A 83 53.17 10.75 3.01
N VAL A 84 54.01 11.57 3.65
CA VAL A 84 53.65 12.29 4.88
C VAL A 84 52.55 13.32 4.62
N GLU A 85 52.66 14.11 3.56
CA GLU A 85 51.67 15.16 3.26
C GLU A 85 50.30 14.57 2.86
N LEU A 86 50.26 13.49 2.08
CA LEU A 86 49.01 12.79 1.74
C LEU A 86 48.28 12.27 3.00
N ARG A 87 49.02 11.68 3.94
CA ARG A 87 48.45 11.19 5.21
C ARG A 87 47.98 12.33 6.12
N LYS A 88 48.68 13.46 6.12
CA LYS A 88 48.28 14.68 6.84
C LYS A 88 46.98 15.28 6.28
N SER A 89 46.91 15.46 4.96
CA SER A 89 45.70 15.94 4.26
C SER A 89 44.48 15.06 4.55
N ARG A 90 44.66 13.72 4.49
CA ARG A 90 43.60 12.77 4.88
C ARG A 90 43.15 12.95 6.33
N ARG A 91 44.09 13.16 7.28
CA ARG A 91 43.78 13.36 8.70
C ARG A 91 42.97 14.64 8.92
N GLU A 92 43.33 15.73 8.26
CA GLU A 92 42.61 17.01 8.32
C GLU A 92 41.17 16.86 7.81
N LYS A 93 40.97 16.20 6.67
CA LYS A 93 39.64 15.93 6.08
C LYS A 93 38.78 15.02 6.97
N VAL A 94 39.36 13.99 7.56
CA VAL A 94 38.68 13.12 8.55
C VAL A 94 38.26 13.93 9.80
N ASN A 95 39.12 14.82 10.29
CA ASN A 95 38.80 15.67 11.44
C ASN A 95 37.70 16.70 11.12
N ALA A 96 37.70 17.28 9.91
CA ALA A 96 36.63 18.15 9.44
C ALA A 96 35.29 17.40 9.36
N LEU A 97 35.30 16.17 8.85
CA LEU A 97 34.11 15.30 8.80
C LEU A 97 33.58 14.96 10.21
N LYS A 98 34.46 14.67 11.17
CA LYS A 98 34.09 14.43 12.58
C LYS A 98 33.46 15.68 13.22
N LYS A 99 34.03 16.86 13.00
CA LYS A 99 33.46 18.14 13.48
C LYS A 99 32.08 18.42 12.89
N LEU A 100 31.90 18.13 11.59
CA LEU A 100 30.60 18.28 10.91
C LEU A 100 29.56 17.32 11.50
N ARG A 101 29.94 16.06 11.74
CA ARG A 101 29.07 15.04 12.36
C ARG A 101 28.66 15.39 13.80
N SER A 102 29.57 15.94 14.60
CA SER A 102 29.27 16.41 15.96
C SER A 102 28.28 17.59 15.96
N LYS A 103 28.46 18.56 15.05
CA LYS A 103 27.51 19.68 14.87
C LYS A 103 26.13 19.20 14.42
N ASP A 104 26.08 18.19 13.56
CA ASP A 104 24.82 17.59 13.10
C ASP A 104 24.12 16.79 14.21
N ALA A 105 24.86 16.01 14.99
CA ALA A 105 24.33 15.27 16.14
C ALA A 105 23.69 16.20 17.20
N HIS A 106 24.32 17.35 17.49
CA HIS A 106 23.77 18.33 18.42
C HIS A 106 22.49 19.01 17.89
N ARG A 107 22.34 19.12 16.56
CA ARG A 107 21.12 19.64 15.92
C ARG A 107 19.98 18.62 15.93
N ARG A 108 20.29 17.32 15.85
CA ARG A 108 19.30 16.24 15.91
C ARG A 108 18.78 15.94 17.31
N GLY A 109 19.59 16.14 18.36
CA GLY A 109 19.26 15.77 19.75
C GLY A 109 18.36 16.74 20.52
N LYS A 110 18.02 17.92 19.97
CA LYS A 110 17.22 18.96 20.66
C LYS A 110 15.73 18.98 20.30
N LEU A 111 15.28 18.08 19.43
CA LEU A 111 13.96 18.17 18.82
C LEU A 111 13.05 17.01 19.25
N VAL A 112 12.35 17.20 20.38
CA VAL A 112 11.03 16.55 20.59
C VAL A 112 10.04 17.45 19.84
N SER A 113 9.56 16.97 18.72
CA SER A 113 9.59 17.64 17.43
C SER A 113 8.61 18.81 17.26
N TYR A 114 9.02 19.84 16.51
CA TYR A 114 8.14 20.94 16.07
C TYR A 114 6.81 20.45 15.47
N LYS A 115 6.85 19.30 14.79
CA LYS A 115 5.68 18.66 14.17
C LYS A 115 4.66 18.23 15.23
N GLU A 116 5.11 17.69 16.35
CA GLU A 116 4.24 17.23 17.45
C GLU A 116 3.54 18.41 18.12
N TYR A 117 4.25 19.50 18.41
CA TYR A 117 3.65 20.71 19.00
C TYR A 117 2.65 21.41 18.05
N VAL A 118 2.95 21.44 16.75
CA VAL A 118 2.04 21.97 15.73
C VAL A 118 0.78 21.10 15.64
N ALA A 119 0.92 19.77 15.62
CA ALA A 119 -0.22 18.85 15.58
C ALA A 119 -1.09 18.98 16.83
N TRP A 120 -0.47 19.05 18.02
CA TRP A 120 -1.17 19.25 19.29
C TRP A 120 -1.98 20.55 19.30
N LEU A 121 -1.41 21.67 18.86
CA LEU A 121 -2.10 22.96 18.86
C LEU A 121 -3.26 22.99 17.85
N HIS A 122 -3.06 22.44 16.65
CA HIS A 122 -4.11 22.31 15.63
C HIS A 122 -5.30 21.48 16.11
N MET A 123 -5.04 20.35 16.78
CA MET A 123 -6.08 19.49 17.33
C MET A 123 -6.97 20.23 18.33
N ARG A 124 -6.36 21.00 19.25
CA ARG A 124 -7.11 21.74 20.27
C ARG A 124 -7.93 22.88 19.67
N VAL A 125 -7.39 23.61 18.68
CA VAL A 125 -8.16 24.68 18.01
C VAL A 125 -9.33 24.10 17.21
N ALA A 126 -9.15 22.97 16.54
CA ALA A 126 -10.23 22.29 15.82
C ALA A 126 -11.38 21.89 16.76
N PHE A 127 -11.07 21.31 17.93
CA PHE A 127 -12.07 20.98 18.97
C PHE A 127 -12.90 22.21 19.37
N MET A 128 -12.25 23.38 19.54
CA MET A 128 -12.94 24.62 19.90
C MET A 128 -13.85 25.15 18.78
N GLN A 129 -13.47 24.94 17.51
CA GLN A 129 -14.27 25.36 16.36
C GLN A 129 -15.52 24.50 16.17
N GLU A 130 -15.43 23.22 16.47
CA GLU A 130 -16.56 22.28 16.42
C GLU A 130 -17.54 22.52 17.58
N ASN A 131 -17.06 23.10 18.68
CA ASN A 131 -17.84 23.32 19.90
C ASN A 131 -17.82 24.79 20.36
N PRO A 132 -18.27 25.75 19.52
CA PRO A 132 -18.15 27.18 19.82
C PRO A 132 -18.95 27.62 21.06
N ALA A 133 -19.97 26.84 21.46
CA ALA A 133 -20.76 27.09 22.66
C ALA A 133 -19.99 26.86 23.97
N LEU A 134 -18.86 26.15 23.92
CA LEU A 134 -17.99 25.92 25.08
C LEU A 134 -17.01 27.07 25.33
N ALA A 135 -16.89 28.02 24.40
CA ALA A 135 -15.99 29.15 24.53
C ALA A 135 -16.41 30.05 25.69
N ASP A 136 -15.53 30.16 26.70
CA ASP A 136 -15.75 30.93 27.92
C ASP A 136 -14.65 31.98 28.13
N SER A 137 -14.76 32.73 29.22
CA SER A 137 -13.78 33.77 29.58
C SER A 137 -12.42 33.22 29.99
N GLU A 138 -12.33 31.94 30.37
CA GLU A 138 -11.06 31.30 30.73
C GLU A 138 -10.24 31.03 29.47
N LEU A 139 -10.89 30.48 28.44
CA LEU A 139 -10.28 30.28 27.12
C LEU A 139 -9.76 31.59 26.51
N GLU A 140 -10.52 32.68 26.65
CA GLU A 140 -10.12 34.01 26.17
C GLU A 140 -8.80 34.47 26.81
N ARG A 141 -8.66 34.30 28.13
CA ARG A 141 -7.44 34.66 28.88
C ARG A 141 -6.24 33.83 28.45
N LEU A 142 -6.44 32.52 28.25
CA LEU A 142 -5.40 31.61 27.76
C LEU A 142 -4.92 32.03 26.37
N GLY A 143 -5.85 32.34 25.46
CA GLY A 143 -5.54 32.80 24.10
C GLY A 143 -4.73 34.09 24.09
N HIS A 144 -5.12 35.08 24.89
CA HIS A 144 -4.39 36.36 24.98
C HIS A 144 -2.98 36.19 25.55
N ARG A 145 -2.83 35.38 26.61
CA ARG A 145 -1.52 35.12 27.22
C ARG A 145 -0.58 34.46 26.23
N LEU A 146 -1.04 33.42 25.53
CA LEU A 146 -0.27 32.71 24.52
C LEU A 146 0.11 33.63 23.36
N PHE A 147 -0.85 34.40 22.81
CA PHE A 147 -0.61 35.32 21.71
C PHE A 147 0.46 36.36 22.05
N SER A 148 0.34 37.01 23.22
CA SER A 148 1.26 38.06 23.66
C SER A 148 2.71 37.55 23.76
N ARG A 149 2.92 36.35 24.33
CA ARG A 149 4.23 35.73 24.45
C ARG A 149 4.84 35.39 23.08
N LEU A 150 4.04 34.86 22.16
CA LEU A 150 4.48 34.54 20.80
C LEU A 150 4.79 35.80 19.97
N ASP A 151 3.98 36.86 20.11
CA ASP A 151 4.22 38.14 19.46
C ASP A 151 5.54 38.78 19.92
N HIS A 152 5.85 38.70 21.22
CA HIS A 152 7.13 39.14 21.75
C HIS A 152 8.32 38.36 21.13
N ILE A 153 8.24 37.03 21.04
CA ILE A 153 9.26 36.20 20.36
C ILE A 153 9.38 36.57 18.88
N SER A 154 8.27 36.89 18.21
CA SER A 154 8.28 37.28 16.80
C SER A 154 9.08 38.57 16.57
N LYS A 155 9.03 39.51 17.54
CA LYS A 155 9.69 40.82 17.50
C LYS A 155 11.10 40.83 18.08
N SER A 156 11.48 39.84 18.90
CA SER A 156 12.82 39.79 19.51
C SER A 156 13.95 39.63 18.48
N PRO A 157 15.12 40.28 18.68
CA PRO A 157 16.31 40.01 17.87
C PRO A 157 16.97 38.69 18.29
N GLY A 158 17.19 37.75 17.36
CA GLY A 158 17.83 36.47 17.69
C GLY A 158 17.64 35.36 16.65
N PHE A 159 18.50 34.33 16.71
CA PHE A 159 18.58 33.24 15.71
C PHE A 159 18.03 31.88 16.20
N ARG A 160 17.24 31.82 17.28
CA ARG A 160 16.67 30.56 17.82
C ARG A 160 15.21 30.68 18.27
N LYS A 161 14.40 31.35 17.47
CA LYS A 161 12.98 31.59 17.79
C LYS A 161 12.18 30.29 17.98
N GLY A 162 12.61 29.19 17.35
CA GLY A 162 11.93 27.89 17.45
C GLY A 162 11.99 27.27 18.85
N ASP A 163 13.16 27.29 19.50
CA ASP A 163 13.33 26.76 20.86
C ASP A 163 12.52 27.57 21.88
N GLU A 164 12.48 28.89 21.71
CA GLU A 164 11.69 29.81 22.53
C GLU A 164 10.19 29.56 22.36
N VAL A 165 9.72 29.36 21.12
CA VAL A 165 8.31 28.99 20.84
C VAL A 165 7.96 27.63 21.45
N ILE A 166 8.81 26.61 21.31
CA ILE A 166 8.59 25.30 21.96
C ILE A 166 8.49 25.45 23.48
N THR A 167 9.35 26.28 24.08
CA THR A 167 9.37 26.49 25.53
C THR A 167 8.07 27.13 26.00
N VAL A 168 7.61 28.19 25.32
CA VAL A 168 6.30 28.80 25.61
C VAL A 168 5.17 27.79 25.46
N LEU A 169 5.14 27.02 24.36
CA LEU A 169 4.09 26.02 24.15
C LEU A 169 4.12 24.92 25.22
N ARG A 170 5.29 24.50 25.67
CA ARG A 170 5.44 23.50 26.74
C ARG A 170 4.92 24.00 28.08
N GLU A 171 5.21 25.25 28.42
CA GLU A 171 4.76 25.86 29.68
C GLU A 171 3.24 26.07 29.70
N GLU A 172 2.66 26.48 28.57
CA GLU A 172 1.21 26.75 28.46
C GLU A 172 0.39 25.47 28.25
N ARG A 173 1.04 24.35 27.90
CA ARG A 173 0.39 23.07 27.56
C ARG A 173 -0.56 22.57 28.65
N GLY A 174 -0.10 22.52 29.90
CA GLY A 174 -0.90 21.99 31.01
C GLY A 174 -2.19 22.76 31.24
N ALA A 175 -2.16 24.09 31.09
CA ALA A 175 -3.34 24.93 31.26
C ALA A 175 -4.37 24.74 30.13
N ILE A 176 -3.90 24.55 28.89
CA ILE A 176 -4.76 24.29 27.72
C ILE A 176 -5.38 22.88 27.80
N GLU A 177 -4.63 21.89 28.26
CA GLU A 177 -5.13 20.52 28.45
C GLU A 177 -6.18 20.46 29.57
N ALA A 178 -5.94 21.10 30.71
CA ALA A 178 -6.91 21.14 31.81
C ALA A 178 -8.25 21.78 31.40
N TRP A 179 -8.21 22.89 30.63
CA TRP A 179 -9.43 23.51 30.11
C TRP A 179 -10.19 22.58 29.15
N HIS A 180 -9.47 21.86 28.29
CA HIS A 180 -10.08 20.94 27.33
C HIS A 180 -10.79 19.76 28.02
N ASP A 181 -10.16 19.16 29.03
CA ASP A 181 -10.72 18.01 29.74
C ASP A 181 -12.00 18.41 30.51
N ASP A 182 -12.05 19.62 31.08
CA ASP A 182 -13.27 20.17 31.68
C ASP A 182 -14.39 20.38 30.63
N ALA A 183 -14.04 20.88 29.45
CA ALA A 183 -14.98 21.10 28.36
C ALA A 183 -15.61 19.78 27.86
N GLU A 184 -14.82 18.70 27.74
CA GLU A 184 -15.31 17.36 27.42
C GLU A 184 -16.26 16.81 28.50
N ALA A 185 -15.90 16.99 29.78
CA ALA A 185 -16.75 16.58 30.89
C ALA A 185 -18.10 17.32 30.90
N ARG A 186 -18.14 18.59 30.47
CA ARG A 186 -19.37 19.36 30.28
C ARG A 186 -20.23 18.79 29.14
N LEU A 187 -19.64 18.44 27.99
CA LEU A 187 -20.37 17.83 26.87
C LEU A 187 -20.99 16.47 27.21
N ALA A 188 -20.27 15.63 27.94
CA ALA A 188 -20.75 14.31 28.34
C ALA A 188 -22.03 14.38 29.20
N LYS A 189 -22.23 15.47 29.95
CA LYS A 189 -23.42 15.70 30.78
C LYS A 189 -24.64 16.17 29.97
N VAL A 190 -24.44 16.74 28.78
CA VAL A 190 -25.52 17.31 27.95
C VAL A 190 -26.19 16.25 27.06
N TRP A 191 -25.54 15.09 26.85
CA TRP A 191 -25.94 14.13 25.81
C TRP A 191 -26.50 12.79 26.31
N ALA A 192 -27.30 12.79 27.37
CA ALA A 192 -28.09 11.62 27.77
C ALA A 192 -29.56 11.76 27.33
N PRO A 193 -29.95 11.39 26.09
CA PRO A 193 -31.35 11.35 25.70
C PRO A 193 -32.02 10.07 26.24
N THR A 194 -33.18 10.28 26.88
CA THR A 194 -34.15 9.25 27.26
C THR A 194 -34.60 8.43 26.05
N ARG A 195 -34.57 7.09 26.24
CA ARG A 195 -34.83 6.06 25.23
C ARG A 195 -36.28 6.12 24.72
N ARG A 196 -36.48 6.23 23.41
CA ARG A 196 -37.77 6.05 22.72
C ARG A 196 -37.59 5.04 21.59
N GLU A 197 -38.45 4.03 21.54
CA GLU A 197 -38.43 2.97 20.51
C GLU A 197 -38.92 3.48 19.16
N PRO A 198 -38.33 2.96 18.06
CA PRO A 198 -39.03 2.93 16.78
C PRO A 198 -39.03 1.55 16.09
N SER A 199 -40.10 1.39 15.32
CA SER A 199 -40.60 0.27 14.52
C SER A 199 -39.71 -0.21 13.37
N GLN A 200 -39.94 -1.47 13.02
CA GLN A 200 -39.29 -2.32 12.01
C GLN A 200 -39.38 -1.79 10.56
N SER A 201 -38.29 -2.02 9.80
CA SER A 201 -38.24 -2.52 8.39
C SER A 201 -37.03 -2.02 7.55
N ILE A 202 -35.87 -1.76 8.15
CA ILE A 202 -34.57 -1.65 7.42
C ILE A 202 -33.47 -2.50 8.12
N SER A 203 -33.80 -3.20 9.22
CA SER A 203 -32.81 -3.88 10.05
C SER A 203 -32.24 -5.16 9.44
N GLU A 204 -32.85 -5.78 8.43
CA GLU A 204 -32.37 -7.09 7.93
C GLU A 204 -31.04 -7.00 7.17
N ALA A 205 -30.77 -5.87 6.50
CA ALA A 205 -29.44 -5.60 5.93
C ALA A 205 -28.37 -5.32 7.02
N ALA A 206 -28.78 -4.85 8.19
CA ALA A 206 -27.88 -4.61 9.33
C ALA A 206 -27.73 -5.85 10.24
N THR A 207 -28.68 -6.78 10.22
CA THR A 207 -28.72 -7.92 11.15
C THR A 207 -27.82 -9.07 10.70
N HIS A 208 -27.53 -9.21 9.40
CA HIS A 208 -26.45 -10.09 8.91
C HIS A 208 -25.04 -9.56 9.18
N ALA A 209 -24.95 -8.28 9.57
CA ALA A 209 -23.86 -7.74 10.38
C ALA A 209 -23.45 -8.75 11.47
N SER A 210 -24.47 -9.18 12.25
CA SER A 210 -24.71 -9.68 13.63
C SER A 210 -23.65 -10.33 14.56
N GLY A 211 -22.70 -11.10 14.04
CA GLY A 211 -21.87 -11.98 14.90
C GLY A 211 -20.63 -11.39 15.61
N LEU A 212 -20.59 -10.11 15.99
CA LEU A 212 -19.39 -9.49 16.60
C LEU A 212 -19.80 -8.50 17.70
N GLY A 213 -19.30 -8.73 18.92
CA GLY A 213 -19.55 -7.90 20.11
C GLY A 213 -19.21 -6.42 19.92
N SER A 214 -19.93 -5.56 20.66
CA SER A 214 -19.76 -4.10 20.79
C SER A 214 -19.21 -3.42 19.53
N ARG A 215 -20.03 -3.28 18.49
CA ARG A 215 -19.54 -2.93 17.17
C ARG A 215 -19.10 -1.48 17.02
N PRO A 216 -17.92 -1.21 16.45
CA PRO A 216 -17.69 0.04 15.73
C PRO A 216 -18.71 0.14 14.58
N GLU A 217 -19.19 1.36 14.31
CA GLU A 217 -20.11 1.68 13.21
C GLU A 217 -19.73 0.94 11.91
N PRO A 218 -20.69 0.49 11.08
CA PRO A 218 -20.37 -0.24 9.85
C PRO A 218 -19.56 0.65 8.91
N ARG A 219 -18.26 0.38 8.75
CA ARG A 219 -17.36 1.10 7.82
C ARG A 219 -17.05 0.20 6.64
N ILE A 220 -17.37 0.65 5.43
CA ILE A 220 -16.96 -0.03 4.19
C ILE A 220 -15.89 0.82 3.51
N TYR A 221 -14.66 0.31 3.48
CA TYR A 221 -13.53 0.99 2.84
C TYR A 221 -13.58 0.87 1.33
N LEU A 222 -13.16 1.93 0.63
CA LEU A 222 -13.15 1.96 -0.82
C LEU A 222 -11.87 1.33 -1.39
N PRO A 223 -11.96 0.49 -2.45
CA PRO A 223 -10.82 -0.13 -3.10
C PRO A 223 -10.16 0.83 -4.08
N MET A 224 -9.54 1.87 -3.52
CA MET A 224 -8.87 2.89 -4.31
C MET A 224 -7.64 3.45 -3.60
N ASN A 225 -6.72 3.94 -4.40
CA ASN A 225 -5.49 4.54 -3.92
C ASN A 225 -5.76 5.70 -2.94
N ARG A 226 -5.02 5.71 -1.82
CA ARG A 226 -5.10 6.75 -0.78
C ARG A 226 -4.91 8.18 -1.30
N LEU A 227 -4.22 8.36 -2.44
CA LEU A 227 -4.04 9.66 -3.07
C LEU A 227 -5.37 10.31 -3.50
N HIS A 228 -6.43 9.52 -3.69
CA HIS A 228 -7.77 10.03 -3.95
C HIS A 228 -8.48 10.56 -2.69
N GLY A 229 -7.89 10.47 -1.49
CA GLY A 229 -8.52 10.82 -0.23
C GLY A 229 -9.12 12.22 -0.20
N ASN A 230 -8.38 13.25 -0.64
CA ASN A 230 -8.88 14.63 -0.67
C ASN A 230 -10.05 14.81 -1.64
N LYS A 231 -9.98 14.16 -2.81
CA LYS A 231 -11.03 14.21 -3.83
C LYS A 231 -12.29 13.49 -3.35
N MET A 232 -12.15 12.33 -2.72
CA MET A 232 -13.30 11.60 -2.18
C MET A 232 -13.92 12.31 -0.98
N ARG A 233 -13.10 12.94 -0.13
CA ARG A 233 -13.56 13.79 0.97
C ARG A 233 -14.41 14.96 0.47
N SER A 234 -14.03 15.63 -0.62
CA SER A 234 -14.85 16.70 -1.21
C SER A 234 -16.17 16.21 -1.81
N HIS A 235 -16.29 14.90 -2.07
CA HIS A 235 -17.52 14.25 -2.47
C HIS A 235 -18.33 13.67 -1.31
N GLY A 236 -17.92 13.91 -0.06
CA GLY A 236 -18.64 13.51 1.16
C GLY A 236 -18.17 12.20 1.79
N PHE A 237 -17.20 11.50 1.20
CA PHE A 237 -16.64 10.29 1.81
C PHE A 237 -15.82 10.62 3.05
N ARG A 238 -15.77 9.66 3.98
CA ARG A 238 -15.06 9.80 5.25
C ARG A 238 -13.65 9.23 5.13
N ILE A 239 -12.75 9.73 5.97
CA ILE A 239 -11.35 9.28 6.05
C ILE A 239 -11.08 8.79 7.46
N ASP A 240 -10.65 7.54 7.59
CA ASP A 240 -10.22 6.96 8.86
C ASP A 240 -8.69 7.10 9.00
N GLU A 241 -8.26 8.15 9.70
CA GLU A 241 -6.84 8.43 9.90
C GLU A 241 -6.15 7.42 10.84
N SER A 242 -6.94 6.61 11.58
CA SER A 242 -6.39 5.53 12.43
C SER A 242 -5.89 4.34 11.61
N VAL A 243 -6.37 4.18 10.38
CA VAL A 243 -5.93 3.12 9.46
C VAL A 243 -4.53 3.43 8.96
N LYS A 244 -3.56 2.63 9.40
CA LYS A 244 -2.14 2.78 9.01
C LYS A 244 -1.80 2.18 7.64
N LYS A 245 -2.59 1.22 7.16
CA LYS A 245 -2.32 0.44 5.95
C LYS A 245 -3.56 0.35 5.06
N GLY A 246 -3.34 0.50 3.76
CA GLY A 246 -4.38 0.54 2.74
C GLY A 246 -5.18 1.85 2.71
N SER A 247 -6.27 1.85 1.94
CA SER A 247 -7.16 3.00 1.77
C SER A 247 -7.81 3.34 3.10
N GLN A 248 -7.75 4.61 3.44
CA GLN A 248 -8.43 5.19 4.61
C GLN A 248 -9.83 5.69 4.26
N ILE A 249 -10.19 5.66 2.99
CA ILE A 249 -11.44 6.21 2.47
C ILE A 249 -12.54 5.20 2.73
N TYR A 250 -13.61 5.61 3.38
CA TYR A 250 -14.75 4.73 3.67
C TYR A 250 -16.08 5.49 3.59
N PHE A 251 -17.16 4.72 3.57
CA PHE A 251 -18.51 5.22 3.79
C PHE A 251 -19.21 4.36 4.84
N ASP A 252 -20.22 4.95 5.47
CA ASP A 252 -21.14 4.27 6.37
C ASP A 252 -22.44 3.98 5.61
N PRO A 253 -22.79 2.71 5.33
CA PRO A 253 -24.00 2.38 4.58
C PRO A 253 -25.29 2.82 5.29
N THR A 254 -25.26 3.11 6.59
CA THR A 254 -26.43 3.59 7.34
C THR A 254 -26.63 5.10 7.22
N ARG A 255 -25.56 5.86 6.92
CA ARG A 255 -25.57 7.33 6.90
C ARG A 255 -25.37 7.93 5.51
N ASP A 256 -24.64 7.21 4.65
CA ASP A 256 -24.07 7.76 3.41
C ASP A 256 -24.78 7.19 2.16
N MET A 257 -26.05 6.78 2.27
CA MET A 257 -26.79 6.15 1.16
C MET A 257 -26.91 7.00 -0.11
N SER A 258 -26.90 8.33 0.04
CA SER A 258 -26.86 9.25 -1.10
C SER A 258 -25.54 9.13 -1.89
N LEU A 259 -24.42 8.93 -1.20
CA LEU A 259 -23.11 8.69 -1.82
C LEU A 259 -23.10 7.36 -2.54
N VAL A 260 -23.61 6.32 -1.89
CA VAL A 260 -23.73 4.97 -2.47
C VAL A 260 -24.45 5.08 -3.81
N LYS A 261 -25.62 5.71 -3.88
CA LYS A 261 -26.39 5.85 -5.13
C LYS A 261 -25.61 6.52 -6.27
N LYS A 262 -24.76 7.51 -5.96
CA LYS A 262 -24.02 8.30 -6.97
C LYS A 262 -22.71 7.65 -7.42
N TRP A 263 -22.04 6.92 -6.54
CA TRP A 263 -20.64 6.50 -6.73
C TRP A 263 -20.46 5.00 -6.95
N GLN A 264 -21.41 4.35 -7.61
CA GLN A 264 -21.45 2.89 -7.78
C GLN A 264 -20.12 2.28 -8.27
N GLY A 265 -19.46 2.88 -9.27
CA GLY A 265 -18.18 2.38 -9.80
C GLY A 265 -17.00 2.46 -8.82
N ALA A 266 -17.09 3.31 -7.79
CA ALA A 266 -16.05 3.46 -6.77
C ALA A 266 -16.25 2.53 -5.56
N LEU A 267 -17.42 1.90 -5.44
CA LEU A 267 -17.74 1.00 -4.33
C LEU A 267 -17.16 -0.39 -4.58
N PRO A 268 -16.79 -1.13 -3.51
CA PRO A 268 -16.60 -2.56 -3.62
C PRO A 268 -17.83 -3.24 -4.23
N THR A 269 -17.65 -4.30 -5.03
CA THR A 269 -18.76 -4.90 -5.79
C THR A 269 -19.90 -5.37 -4.90
N GLY A 270 -19.60 -5.95 -3.73
CA GLY A 270 -20.59 -6.40 -2.75
C GLY A 270 -21.40 -5.27 -2.10
N ALA A 271 -20.97 -4.01 -2.25
CA ALA A 271 -21.69 -2.83 -1.77
C ALA A 271 -22.40 -2.04 -2.87
N ARG A 272 -22.33 -2.51 -4.13
CA ARG A 272 -23.06 -1.92 -5.26
C ARG A 272 -24.54 -2.31 -5.20
N ARG A 273 -25.38 -1.48 -5.82
CA ARG A 273 -26.81 -1.75 -6.03
C ARG A 273 -27.02 -2.86 -7.06
N VAL A 274 -26.19 -2.85 -8.11
CA VAL A 274 -26.11 -3.93 -9.09
C VAL A 274 -24.80 -4.65 -8.82
N LYS A 275 -24.90 -5.84 -8.21
CA LYS A 275 -23.74 -6.65 -7.88
C LYS A 275 -23.27 -7.43 -9.10
N THR A 276 -21.95 -7.62 -9.19
CA THR A 276 -21.36 -8.48 -10.20
C THR A 276 -21.70 -9.92 -9.87
N LYS A 277 -22.20 -10.66 -10.87
CA LYS A 277 -22.27 -12.11 -10.78
C LYS A 277 -20.90 -12.67 -11.10
N TYR A 278 -20.34 -13.40 -10.16
CA TYR A 278 -19.08 -14.11 -10.35
C TYR A 278 -19.40 -15.56 -10.70
N SER A 279 -18.56 -16.15 -11.55
CA SER A 279 -18.47 -17.60 -11.61
C SER A 279 -17.56 -18.08 -10.49
N PHE A 280 -17.94 -19.18 -9.83
CA PHE A 280 -17.13 -19.86 -8.81
C PHE A 280 -16.61 -21.20 -9.32
N LEU A 281 -16.64 -21.39 -10.64
CA LEU A 281 -16.11 -22.54 -11.35
C LEU A 281 -14.63 -22.74 -10.99
N GLU A 282 -14.28 -23.96 -10.63
CA GLU A 282 -12.88 -24.33 -10.38
C GLU A 282 -12.10 -24.36 -11.70
N ILE A 283 -10.77 -24.36 -11.60
CA ILE A 283 -9.91 -24.40 -12.80
C ILE A 283 -9.85 -25.85 -13.28
N ALA A 284 -10.13 -26.08 -14.57
CA ALA A 284 -10.04 -27.40 -15.19
C ALA A 284 -8.66 -28.04 -14.95
N ASP A 285 -8.61 -29.36 -14.75
CA ASP A 285 -7.41 -30.06 -14.29
C ASP A 285 -6.21 -29.85 -15.23
N LYS A 286 -6.44 -29.88 -16.55
CA LYS A 286 -5.41 -29.67 -17.59
C LYS A 286 -4.95 -28.21 -17.68
N ALA A 287 -5.72 -27.28 -17.12
CA ALA A 287 -5.43 -25.86 -17.09
C ALA A 287 -4.98 -25.34 -15.71
N TRP A 288 -5.03 -26.15 -14.64
CA TRP A 288 -4.73 -25.75 -13.24
C TRP A 288 -3.43 -24.95 -13.06
N ARG A 289 -2.40 -25.24 -13.85
CA ARG A 289 -1.09 -24.57 -13.78
C ARG A 289 -0.89 -23.47 -14.84
N GLN A 290 -1.86 -23.26 -15.72
CA GLN A 290 -1.86 -22.24 -16.76
C GLN A 290 -2.38 -20.93 -16.16
N ASN A 291 -1.46 -20.11 -15.68
CA ASN A 291 -1.75 -18.80 -15.10
C ASN A 291 -0.62 -17.82 -15.41
N VAL A 292 -0.89 -16.52 -15.25
CA VAL A 292 0.08 -15.46 -15.60
C VAL A 292 1.40 -15.64 -14.85
N ARG A 293 1.34 -16.05 -13.58
CA ARG A 293 2.52 -16.29 -12.74
C ARG A 293 3.40 -17.44 -13.24
N LYS A 294 2.84 -18.43 -13.91
CA LYS A 294 3.58 -19.58 -14.46
C LYS A 294 4.07 -19.34 -15.88
N ALA A 295 3.27 -18.66 -16.70
CA ALA A 295 3.60 -18.35 -18.09
C ALA A 295 4.80 -17.40 -18.21
N PHE A 296 4.91 -16.42 -17.31
CA PHE A 296 5.96 -15.40 -17.34
C PHE A 296 6.87 -15.45 -16.12
N LYS A 297 8.03 -14.79 -16.20
CA LYS A 297 8.98 -14.72 -15.08
C LYS A 297 8.32 -14.13 -13.81
N PRO A 298 8.67 -14.63 -12.61
CA PRO A 298 8.03 -14.23 -11.36
C PRO A 298 7.99 -12.71 -11.09
N ASP A 299 9.03 -11.99 -11.52
CA ASP A 299 9.13 -10.54 -11.34
C ASP A 299 8.02 -9.78 -12.06
N TYR A 300 7.55 -10.29 -13.21
CA TYR A 300 6.44 -9.70 -13.95
C TYR A 300 5.12 -9.80 -13.18
N TRP A 301 4.82 -10.98 -12.62
CA TRP A 301 3.65 -11.19 -11.78
C TRP A 301 3.71 -10.31 -10.52
N GLU A 302 4.87 -10.23 -9.86
CA GLU A 302 5.04 -9.41 -8.67
C GLU A 302 4.84 -7.91 -8.95
N MET A 303 5.28 -7.43 -10.12
CA MET A 303 5.01 -6.07 -10.58
C MET A 303 3.51 -5.83 -10.76
N ILE A 304 2.80 -6.69 -11.52
CA ILE A 304 1.34 -6.60 -11.73
C ILE A 304 0.62 -6.56 -10.37
N ARG A 305 0.96 -7.51 -9.50
CA ARG A 305 0.38 -7.63 -8.15
C ARG A 305 0.61 -6.38 -7.32
N PHE A 306 1.82 -5.80 -7.38
CA PHE A 306 2.14 -4.56 -6.67
C PHE A 306 1.29 -3.39 -7.16
N ASP A 307 1.14 -3.23 -8.48
CA ASP A 307 0.39 -2.13 -9.08
C ASP A 307 -1.10 -2.25 -8.80
N LEU A 308 -1.68 -3.44 -8.97
CA LEU A 308 -3.08 -3.71 -8.63
C LEU A 308 -3.35 -3.43 -7.14
N ASN A 309 -2.49 -3.90 -6.24
CA ASN A 309 -2.59 -3.62 -4.82
C ASN A 309 -2.46 -2.12 -4.52
N LEU A 310 -1.60 -1.39 -5.21
CA LEU A 310 -1.46 0.04 -5.01
C LEU A 310 -2.70 0.80 -5.50
N MET A 311 -3.23 0.47 -6.67
CA MET A 311 -4.40 1.13 -7.26
C MET A 311 -5.67 0.89 -6.46
N SER A 312 -5.88 -0.34 -5.97
CA SER A 312 -6.98 -0.69 -5.05
C SER A 312 -6.79 -0.12 -3.64
N GLY A 313 -5.68 0.58 -3.37
CA GLY A 313 -5.33 1.03 -2.03
C GLY A 313 -5.20 -0.11 -1.05
N ASN A 314 -4.72 -1.28 -1.48
CA ASN A 314 -4.58 -2.49 -0.68
C ASN A 314 -5.89 -2.85 0.04
N ARG A 315 -7.04 -2.73 -0.64
CA ARG A 315 -8.35 -3.14 -0.15
C ARG A 315 -9.00 -4.08 -1.14
N CYS A 316 -9.79 -5.01 -0.62
CA CYS A 316 -10.58 -5.93 -1.44
C CYS A 316 -11.56 -5.17 -2.34
N MET A 317 -11.51 -5.44 -3.64
CA MET A 317 -12.42 -4.91 -4.64
C MET A 317 -13.86 -5.43 -4.46
N ILE A 318 -14.03 -6.55 -3.75
CA ILE A 318 -15.35 -7.15 -3.50
C ILE A 318 -16.01 -6.56 -2.26
N CYS A 319 -15.31 -6.45 -1.14
CA CYS A 319 -15.92 -6.07 0.15
C CYS A 319 -15.27 -4.89 0.87
N GLY A 320 -14.15 -4.36 0.37
CA GLY A 320 -13.41 -3.27 1.03
C GLY A 320 -12.52 -3.70 2.20
N ASN A 321 -12.57 -4.96 2.64
CA ASN A 321 -11.75 -5.45 3.75
C ASN A 321 -10.29 -5.73 3.36
N ARG A 322 -9.50 -6.07 4.38
CA ARG A 322 -8.13 -6.58 4.30
C ARG A 322 -8.05 -7.82 5.21
N GLY A 323 -7.26 -8.82 4.83
CA GLY A 323 -7.16 -10.08 5.56
C GLY A 323 -8.43 -10.91 5.47
N GLY A 324 -8.87 -11.47 6.59
CA GLY A 324 -10.10 -12.24 6.62
C GLY A 324 -10.25 -13.05 7.89
N ARG A 325 -11.50 -13.41 8.18
CA ARG A 325 -11.85 -14.33 9.26
C ARG A 325 -11.22 -15.70 9.05
N LEU A 326 -11.06 -16.15 7.81
CA LEU A 326 -10.41 -17.44 7.50
C LEU A 326 -8.97 -17.50 8.05
N ILE A 327 -8.23 -16.41 7.91
CA ILE A 327 -6.85 -16.31 8.41
C ILE A 327 -6.81 -16.33 9.94
N THR A 328 -7.73 -15.63 10.61
CA THR A 328 -7.71 -15.51 12.08
C THR A 328 -8.25 -16.74 12.78
N ASP A 329 -9.32 -17.33 12.22
CA ASP A 329 -10.12 -18.32 12.93
C ASP A 329 -9.80 -19.75 12.49
N TYR A 330 -9.35 -19.94 11.24
CA TYR A 330 -9.24 -21.25 10.60
C TYR A 330 -7.81 -21.62 10.16
N PHE A 331 -6.98 -20.67 9.70
CA PHE A 331 -5.65 -20.97 9.12
C PHE A 331 -4.50 -20.66 10.10
N LYS A 332 -3.99 -21.68 10.81
CA LYS A 332 -2.86 -21.51 11.74
C LYS A 332 -1.58 -21.12 11.00
N GLY A 333 -0.79 -20.21 11.59
CA GLY A 333 0.51 -19.79 11.05
C GLY A 333 0.45 -18.73 9.93
N GLU A 334 -0.73 -18.45 9.37
CA GLU A 334 -0.91 -17.43 8.33
C GLU A 334 -1.19 -16.02 8.89
N GLY A 335 -0.94 -15.78 10.18
CA GLY A 335 -1.24 -14.50 10.85
C GLY A 335 -0.59 -13.27 10.19
N HIS A 336 0.53 -13.45 9.48
CA HIS A 336 1.17 -12.39 8.69
C HIS A 336 0.29 -11.86 7.54
N LYS A 337 -0.70 -12.65 7.08
CA LYS A 337 -1.66 -12.27 6.04
C LYS A 337 -2.94 -11.62 6.58
N SER A 338 -3.10 -11.51 7.90
CA SER A 338 -4.31 -10.98 8.56
C SER A 338 -4.62 -9.52 8.21
N ASP A 339 -3.67 -8.77 7.65
CA ASP A 339 -3.92 -7.44 7.06
C ASP A 339 -3.68 -7.36 5.54
N SER A 340 -3.44 -8.48 4.85
CA SER A 340 -3.05 -8.46 3.43
C SER A 340 -4.24 -8.60 2.47
N VAL A 341 -3.98 -8.29 1.20
CA VAL A 341 -4.85 -8.64 0.07
C VAL A 341 -4.03 -9.46 -0.92
N GLU A 342 -4.70 -10.30 -1.67
CA GLU A 342 -4.16 -11.20 -2.70
C GLU A 342 -4.73 -10.78 -4.06
N CYS A 343 -4.09 -11.22 -5.15
CA CYS A 343 -4.63 -11.04 -6.50
C CYS A 343 -5.17 -12.38 -6.98
N HIS A 344 -6.38 -12.36 -7.52
CA HIS A 344 -7.07 -13.53 -8.05
C HIS A 344 -7.36 -13.32 -9.53
N GLU A 345 -6.94 -14.27 -10.36
CA GLU A 345 -7.16 -14.28 -11.81
C GLU A 345 -8.55 -14.87 -12.09
N VAL A 346 -9.42 -14.11 -12.75
CA VAL A 346 -10.76 -14.55 -13.16
C VAL A 346 -10.69 -14.98 -14.61
N TRP A 347 -11.09 -16.22 -14.87
CA TRP A 347 -11.00 -16.85 -16.19
C TRP A 347 -12.38 -17.07 -16.81
N GLU A 348 -12.44 -16.94 -18.13
CA GLU A 348 -13.54 -17.42 -18.96
C GLU A 348 -13.07 -18.58 -19.82
N TRP A 349 -13.96 -19.55 -20.05
CA TRP A 349 -13.65 -20.80 -20.73
C TRP A 349 -14.51 -20.94 -21.98
N GLN A 350 -13.92 -21.40 -23.07
CA GLN A 350 -14.63 -21.69 -24.31
C GLN A 350 -14.04 -22.94 -24.96
N ILE A 351 -14.89 -23.92 -25.28
CA ILE A 351 -14.49 -25.06 -26.11
C ILE A 351 -14.54 -24.61 -27.57
N LEU A 352 -13.45 -24.79 -28.31
CA LEU A 352 -13.38 -24.49 -29.74
C LEU A 352 -13.65 -25.74 -30.57
N ASP A 353 -13.07 -26.87 -30.16
CA ASP A 353 -13.19 -28.15 -30.84
C ASP A 353 -13.20 -29.28 -29.79
N GLU A 354 -14.39 -29.82 -29.54
CA GLU A 354 -14.60 -30.90 -28.57
C GLU A 354 -13.97 -32.22 -29.05
N GLU A 355 -14.04 -32.52 -30.35
CA GLU A 355 -13.49 -33.78 -30.91
C GLU A 355 -11.98 -33.85 -30.80
N ARG A 356 -11.30 -32.70 -30.91
CA ARG A 356 -9.85 -32.59 -30.80
C ARG A 356 -9.36 -32.12 -29.42
N GLY A 357 -10.27 -31.91 -28.48
CA GLY A 357 -9.94 -31.48 -27.12
C GLY A 357 -9.22 -30.11 -27.08
N ILE A 358 -9.68 -29.13 -27.85
CA ILE A 358 -9.11 -27.78 -27.89
C ILE A 358 -10.09 -26.75 -27.33
N GLY A 359 -9.60 -25.94 -26.39
CA GLY A 359 -10.35 -24.84 -25.79
C GLY A 359 -9.50 -23.59 -25.57
N VAL A 360 -10.14 -22.53 -25.08
CA VAL A 360 -9.56 -21.24 -24.75
C VAL A 360 -9.82 -20.93 -23.28
N GLN A 361 -8.75 -20.60 -22.57
CA GLN A 361 -8.76 -20.05 -21.22
C GLN A 361 -8.44 -18.55 -21.34
N ARG A 362 -9.46 -17.69 -21.27
CA ARG A 362 -9.33 -16.23 -21.43
C ARG A 362 -9.25 -15.54 -20.08
N LEU A 363 -8.20 -14.76 -19.86
CA LEU A 363 -8.08 -13.91 -18.67
C LEU A 363 -9.09 -12.78 -18.79
N LYS A 364 -10.12 -12.79 -17.94
CA LYS A 364 -11.19 -11.77 -17.95
C LYS A 364 -10.80 -10.56 -17.13
N GLU A 365 -10.30 -10.79 -15.92
CA GLU A 365 -9.88 -9.73 -15.00
C GLU A 365 -8.95 -10.26 -13.90
N ILE A 366 -8.20 -9.36 -13.26
CA ILE A 366 -7.45 -9.67 -12.04
C ILE A 366 -8.04 -8.85 -10.89
N LEU A 367 -8.57 -9.53 -9.89
CA LEU A 367 -9.19 -8.93 -8.71
C LEU A 367 -8.21 -8.82 -7.55
N VAL A 368 -8.16 -7.67 -6.90
CA VAL A 368 -7.53 -7.55 -5.57
C VAL A 368 -8.54 -7.93 -4.51
N VAL A 369 -8.29 -9.00 -3.76
CA VAL A 369 -9.24 -9.61 -2.84
C VAL A 369 -8.64 -9.84 -1.45
N CYS A 370 -9.46 -9.73 -0.42
CA CYS A 370 -9.09 -10.20 0.92
C CYS A 370 -9.20 -11.73 0.95
N ASN A 371 -8.59 -12.40 1.92
CA ASN A 371 -8.52 -13.87 1.94
C ASN A 371 -9.92 -14.52 1.98
N ASP A 372 -10.85 -13.96 2.76
CA ASP A 372 -12.24 -14.45 2.77
C ASP A 372 -12.91 -14.40 1.40
N CYS A 373 -12.64 -13.36 0.60
CA CYS A 373 -13.17 -13.24 -0.75
C CYS A 373 -12.39 -14.11 -1.75
N HIS A 374 -11.08 -14.25 -1.58
CA HIS A 374 -10.27 -15.09 -2.44
C HIS A 374 -10.70 -16.55 -2.36
N MET A 375 -10.93 -17.04 -1.13
CA MET A 375 -11.31 -18.43 -0.88
C MET A 375 -12.73 -18.78 -1.35
N MET A 376 -13.56 -17.81 -1.75
CA MET A 376 -14.84 -18.13 -2.42
C MET A 376 -14.60 -18.77 -3.79
N PHE A 377 -13.50 -18.44 -4.47
CA PHE A 377 -13.13 -19.05 -5.75
C PHE A 377 -12.33 -20.35 -5.57
N HIS A 378 -11.99 -20.71 -4.33
CA HIS A 378 -11.17 -21.87 -3.99
C HIS A 378 -11.74 -22.55 -2.73
N GLU A 379 -13.04 -22.87 -2.76
CA GLU A 379 -13.76 -23.36 -1.58
C GLU A 379 -13.14 -24.66 -1.06
N GLU A 380 -12.94 -25.66 -1.92
CA GLU A 380 -12.44 -26.97 -1.48
C GLU A 380 -11.03 -26.86 -0.89
N LEU A 381 -10.16 -26.00 -1.45
CA LEU A 381 -8.86 -25.67 -0.86
C LEU A 381 -9.00 -25.02 0.54
N ALA A 382 -9.96 -24.11 0.72
CA ALA A 382 -10.20 -23.46 2.00
C ALA A 382 -10.69 -24.45 3.06
N ILE A 383 -11.57 -25.38 2.66
CA ILE A 383 -12.05 -26.49 3.50
C ILE A 383 -10.89 -27.41 3.89
N GLU A 384 -10.09 -27.84 2.91
CA GLU A 384 -8.92 -28.70 3.14
C GLU A 384 -7.95 -28.05 4.13
N LYS A 385 -7.61 -26.77 3.92
CA LYS A 385 -6.75 -26.00 4.83
C LYS A 385 -7.32 -25.93 6.25
N ALA A 386 -8.63 -25.76 6.40
CA ALA A 386 -9.26 -25.71 7.71
C ALA A 386 -9.21 -27.07 8.41
N VAL A 387 -9.52 -28.16 7.70
CA VAL A 387 -9.47 -29.54 8.21
C VAL A 387 -8.04 -29.89 8.64
N ASN A 388 -7.04 -29.58 7.80
CA ASN A 388 -5.62 -29.78 8.12
C ASN A 388 -5.17 -29.01 9.37
N ASN A 389 -5.88 -27.95 9.74
CA ASN A 389 -5.65 -27.18 10.97
C ASN A 389 -6.48 -27.63 12.18
N GLY A 390 -7.25 -28.71 12.04
CA GLY A 390 -8.14 -29.27 13.07
C GLY A 390 -9.43 -28.49 13.26
N LYS A 391 -9.95 -27.87 12.19
CA LYS A 391 -11.18 -27.08 12.18
C LYS A 391 -12.29 -27.77 11.40
N ASN A 392 -13.53 -27.36 11.65
CA ASN A 392 -14.71 -27.91 10.98
C ASN A 392 -14.83 -27.36 9.55
N GLY A 393 -14.63 -28.20 8.54
CA GLY A 393 -14.77 -27.83 7.14
C GLY A 393 -16.18 -27.38 6.75
N ALA A 394 -17.22 -27.91 7.41
CA ALA A 394 -18.61 -27.53 7.13
C ALA A 394 -18.91 -26.08 7.51
N GLU A 395 -18.32 -25.57 8.60
CA GLU A 395 -18.44 -24.17 9.00
C GLU A 395 -17.78 -23.23 8.00
N VAL A 396 -16.64 -23.65 7.42
CA VAL A 396 -15.94 -22.88 6.38
C VAL A 396 -16.77 -22.82 5.11
N ARG A 397 -17.34 -23.96 4.68
CA ARG A 397 -18.27 -24.01 3.55
C ARG A 397 -19.46 -23.09 3.76
N GLU A 398 -20.13 -23.20 4.91
CA GLU A 398 -21.27 -22.34 5.25
C GLU A 398 -20.89 -20.84 5.23
N PHE A 399 -19.73 -20.49 5.80
CA PHE A 399 -19.21 -19.13 5.77
C PHE A 399 -19.00 -18.63 4.33
N LEU A 400 -18.38 -19.44 3.47
CA LEU A 400 -18.09 -19.08 2.08
C LEU A 400 -19.38 -18.96 1.26
N ARG A 401 -20.34 -19.88 1.42
CA ARG A 401 -21.66 -19.83 0.76
C ARG A 401 -22.45 -18.58 1.12
N ASN A 402 -22.51 -18.25 2.41
CA ASN A 402 -23.12 -16.99 2.86
C ASN A 402 -22.41 -15.78 2.25
N ARG A 403 -21.09 -15.86 2.11
CA ARG A 403 -20.32 -14.77 1.50
C ARG A 403 -20.60 -14.64 0.00
N MET A 404 -20.66 -15.75 -0.74
CA MET A 404 -21.05 -15.78 -2.16
C MET A 404 -22.41 -15.11 -2.35
N ALA A 405 -23.43 -15.54 -1.59
CA ALA A 405 -24.78 -14.97 -1.60
C ALA A 405 -24.76 -13.44 -1.37
N VAL A 406 -24.02 -12.97 -0.38
CA VAL A 406 -23.90 -11.53 -0.08
C VAL A 406 -23.26 -10.77 -1.24
N VAL A 407 -22.21 -11.30 -1.88
CA VAL A 407 -21.47 -10.56 -2.90
C VAL A 407 -22.12 -10.59 -4.28
N THR A 408 -22.97 -11.59 -4.57
CA THR A 408 -23.70 -11.71 -5.85
C THR A 408 -25.16 -11.31 -5.78
N ASP A 409 -25.70 -11.08 -4.58
CA ASP A 409 -27.13 -10.83 -4.34
C ASP A 409 -28.03 -12.02 -4.67
N GLN A 410 -27.48 -13.23 -4.60
CA GLN A 410 -28.23 -14.47 -4.78
C GLN A 410 -28.62 -15.05 -3.41
N THR A 411 -29.74 -15.76 -3.39
CA THR A 411 -30.12 -16.63 -2.28
C THR A 411 -29.21 -17.86 -2.22
N LEU A 412 -29.11 -18.50 -1.05
CA LEU A 412 -28.31 -19.73 -0.91
C LEU A 412 -28.74 -20.84 -1.89
N PRO A 413 -30.04 -21.10 -2.12
CA PRO A 413 -30.46 -22.08 -3.13
C PRO A 413 -30.00 -21.73 -4.55
N GLU A 414 -30.00 -20.45 -4.93
CA GLU A 414 -29.49 -20.01 -6.24
C GLU A 414 -27.98 -20.19 -6.35
N ILE A 415 -27.22 -19.98 -5.28
CA ILE A 415 -25.78 -20.27 -5.22
C ILE A 415 -25.53 -21.77 -5.39
N GLU A 416 -26.22 -22.62 -4.65
CA GLU A 416 -26.07 -24.08 -4.77
C GLU A 416 -26.44 -24.58 -6.17
N GLN A 417 -27.51 -24.02 -6.76
CA GLN A 417 -27.88 -24.33 -8.14
C GLN A 417 -26.79 -23.89 -9.15
N GLN A 418 -26.22 -22.69 -8.97
CA GLN A 418 -25.13 -22.20 -9.81
C GLN A 418 -23.92 -23.13 -9.72
N LEU A 419 -23.49 -23.49 -8.52
CA LEU A 419 -22.32 -24.35 -8.31
C LEU A 419 -22.52 -25.76 -8.85
N ALA A 420 -23.74 -26.31 -8.76
CA ALA A 420 -24.08 -27.58 -9.38
C ALA A 420 -23.99 -27.50 -10.92
N SER A 421 -24.45 -26.39 -11.51
CA SER A 421 -24.32 -26.14 -12.95
C SER A 421 -22.86 -25.97 -13.37
N GLU A 422 -22.08 -25.18 -12.64
CA GLU A 422 -20.66 -24.95 -12.88
C GLU A 422 -19.88 -26.26 -12.76
N LYS A 423 -20.16 -27.09 -11.75
CA LYS A 423 -19.53 -28.42 -11.63
C LYS A 423 -19.84 -29.34 -12.82
N ALA A 424 -21.06 -29.29 -13.34
CA ALA A 424 -21.41 -30.05 -14.54
C ALA A 424 -20.72 -29.52 -15.81
N GLU A 425 -20.44 -28.22 -15.86
CA GLU A 425 -19.68 -27.58 -16.93
C GLU A 425 -18.18 -27.91 -16.83
N LEU A 426 -17.61 -27.88 -15.62
CA LEU A 426 -16.21 -28.25 -15.34
C LEU A 426 -15.89 -29.65 -15.87
N ALA A 427 -16.79 -30.61 -15.68
CA ALA A 427 -16.61 -31.97 -16.17
C ALA A 427 -16.37 -32.04 -17.69
N LYS A 428 -16.95 -31.11 -18.47
CA LYS A 428 -16.68 -30.99 -19.91
C LYS A 428 -15.33 -30.36 -20.17
N PHE A 429 -14.93 -29.39 -19.36
CA PHE A 429 -13.62 -28.74 -19.49
C PHE A 429 -12.47 -29.67 -19.13
N ASP A 430 -12.68 -30.63 -18.24
CA ASP A 430 -11.68 -31.65 -17.90
C ASP A 430 -11.40 -32.64 -19.05
N GLU A 431 -12.30 -32.72 -20.05
CA GLU A 431 -12.11 -33.50 -21.28
C GLU A 431 -11.24 -32.77 -22.31
N ILE A 432 -11.00 -31.46 -22.14
CA ILE A 432 -10.18 -30.66 -23.05
C ILE A 432 -8.70 -30.82 -22.73
N GLU A 433 -7.93 -31.30 -23.70
CA GLU A 433 -6.50 -31.60 -23.56
C GLU A 433 -5.61 -30.36 -23.74
N HIS A 434 -6.00 -29.46 -24.64
CA HIS A 434 -5.21 -28.30 -25.03
C HIS A 434 -5.98 -27.00 -24.78
N TRP A 435 -5.39 -26.12 -23.96
CA TRP A 435 -5.94 -24.81 -23.67
C TRP A 435 -5.04 -23.72 -24.26
N ILE A 436 -5.62 -22.89 -25.12
CA ILE A 436 -5.00 -21.63 -25.56
C ILE A 436 -5.25 -20.61 -24.47
N MET A 437 -4.17 -20.03 -23.94
CA MET A 437 -4.22 -19.02 -22.89
C MET A 437 -4.31 -17.63 -23.54
N ASP A 438 -5.49 -17.03 -23.48
CA ASP A 438 -5.75 -15.69 -24.03
C ASP A 438 -5.53 -14.63 -22.95
N LEU A 439 -4.49 -13.81 -23.15
CA LEU A 439 -4.02 -12.78 -22.23
C LEU A 439 -4.30 -11.36 -22.73
N GLN A 440 -5.25 -11.17 -23.64
CA GLN A 440 -5.65 -9.86 -24.15
C GLN A 440 -5.96 -8.85 -23.03
N TYR A 441 -6.48 -9.31 -21.89
CA TYR A 441 -6.70 -8.45 -20.73
C TYR A 441 -5.43 -7.71 -20.27
N LEU A 442 -4.25 -8.34 -20.35
CA LEU A 442 -3.01 -7.68 -19.96
C LEU A 442 -2.69 -6.53 -20.92
N SER A 443 -2.79 -6.76 -22.24
CA SER A 443 -2.45 -5.79 -23.27
C SER A 443 -3.44 -4.61 -23.34
N ASP A 444 -4.72 -4.86 -23.08
CA ASP A 444 -5.76 -3.83 -23.05
C ASP A 444 -5.57 -2.82 -21.91
N HIS A 445 -4.82 -3.18 -20.87
CA HIS A 445 -4.63 -2.36 -19.68
C HIS A 445 -3.19 -1.84 -19.60
N GLN A 446 -2.96 -0.63 -20.10
CA GLN A 446 -1.64 0.03 -20.12
C GLN A 446 -0.91 0.05 -18.76
N TYR A 447 -1.64 0.02 -17.64
CA TYR A 447 -1.04 -0.01 -16.31
C TYR A 447 -0.46 -1.38 -15.93
N LEU A 448 -0.81 -2.45 -16.65
CA LEU A 448 -0.28 -3.82 -16.52
C LEU A 448 0.88 -4.08 -17.49
N THR A 449 0.98 -3.33 -18.61
CA THR A 449 2.02 -3.46 -19.65
C THR A 449 3.15 -2.44 -19.52
N LYS A 450 3.66 -2.24 -18.31
CA LYS A 450 4.80 -1.34 -18.08
C LYS A 450 6.10 -1.85 -18.70
N THR A 451 6.20 -3.17 -18.87
CA THR A 451 7.30 -3.86 -19.53
C THR A 451 6.73 -4.99 -20.37
N THR A 452 7.43 -5.35 -21.44
CA THR A 452 7.16 -6.60 -22.15
C THR A 452 7.49 -7.77 -21.20
N PRO A 453 6.56 -8.69 -20.93
CA PRO A 453 6.84 -9.84 -20.08
C PRO A 453 7.87 -10.76 -20.73
N GLU A 454 8.72 -11.36 -19.91
CA GLU A 454 9.63 -12.43 -20.34
C GLU A 454 8.98 -13.78 -20.03
N PHE A 455 8.94 -14.66 -21.02
CA PHE A 455 8.45 -16.03 -20.88
C PHE A 455 9.29 -16.82 -19.87
N ASN A 456 8.63 -17.68 -19.11
CA ASN A 456 9.28 -18.55 -18.15
C ASN A 456 9.58 -19.91 -18.80
N ASP A 457 10.82 -20.12 -19.23
CA ASP A 457 11.30 -21.38 -19.81
C ASP A 457 11.64 -22.46 -18.76
N GLY A 458 11.31 -22.22 -17.48
CA GLY A 458 11.47 -23.18 -16.41
C GLY A 458 10.68 -24.47 -16.67
N GLY A 459 11.27 -25.64 -16.38
CA GLY A 459 10.68 -26.95 -16.66
C GLY A 459 9.37 -27.26 -15.91
N ASP A 460 8.89 -26.37 -15.06
CA ASP A 460 7.57 -26.46 -14.40
C ASP A 460 6.49 -25.57 -15.03
N ASN A 461 6.81 -24.83 -16.11
CA ASN A 461 5.84 -24.05 -16.88
C ASN A 461 5.06 -24.99 -17.83
N PRO A 462 3.75 -25.17 -17.63
CA PRO A 462 2.94 -26.04 -18.48
C PRO A 462 2.53 -25.35 -19.80
N VAL A 463 2.72 -24.04 -19.93
CA VAL A 463 2.25 -23.25 -21.08
C VAL A 463 3.36 -23.18 -22.11
N ARG A 464 3.11 -23.59 -23.35
CA ARG A 464 4.03 -23.39 -24.48
C ARG A 464 3.90 -21.96 -25.01
N PRO A 465 4.97 -21.31 -25.51
CA PRO A 465 4.85 -20.02 -26.19
C PRO A 465 3.81 -20.02 -27.33
N SER A 466 3.70 -21.14 -28.06
CA SER A 466 2.69 -21.36 -29.11
C SER A 466 1.24 -21.39 -28.63
N MET A 467 0.99 -21.40 -27.32
CA MET A 467 -0.36 -21.42 -26.72
C MET A 467 -0.74 -20.11 -26.01
N ILE A 468 0.06 -19.04 -26.16
CA ILE A 468 -0.22 -17.73 -25.55
C ILE A 468 -0.71 -16.75 -26.62
N ALA A 469 -1.96 -16.27 -26.47
CA ALA A 469 -2.60 -15.27 -27.33
C ALA A 469 -2.72 -13.91 -26.62
N GLY A 470 -2.99 -12.85 -27.41
CA GLY A 470 -3.45 -11.55 -26.92
C GLY A 470 -2.41 -10.66 -26.22
N THR A 471 -1.14 -11.09 -26.09
CA THR A 471 -0.08 -10.23 -25.54
C THR A 471 1.26 -10.47 -26.21
N ASP A 472 2.04 -9.40 -26.36
CA ASP A 472 3.47 -9.48 -26.70
C ASP A 472 4.26 -10.05 -25.52
N PHE A 473 5.32 -10.82 -25.80
CA PHE A 473 6.28 -11.28 -24.78
C PHE A 473 7.66 -11.57 -25.39
N LEU A 474 8.69 -11.63 -24.55
CA LEU A 474 10.05 -12.02 -24.93
C LEU A 474 10.29 -13.50 -24.62
N GLU A 475 10.88 -14.25 -25.53
CA GLU A 475 11.38 -15.60 -25.26
C GLU A 475 12.70 -15.56 -24.46
N ALA A 476 13.22 -16.74 -24.07
CA ALA A 476 14.40 -16.86 -23.22
C ALA A 476 15.68 -16.31 -23.86
N ASP A 477 15.76 -16.30 -25.18
CA ASP A 477 16.85 -15.72 -25.98
C ASP A 477 16.68 -14.21 -26.22
N GLY A 478 15.54 -13.64 -25.82
CA GLY A 478 15.21 -12.22 -25.99
C GLY A 478 14.46 -11.90 -27.28
N ASP A 479 14.08 -12.92 -28.08
CA ASP A 479 13.27 -12.69 -29.27
C ASP A 479 11.85 -12.26 -28.89
N LEU A 480 11.35 -11.25 -29.59
CA LEU A 480 10.00 -10.70 -29.37
C LEU A 480 8.97 -11.55 -30.12
N VAL A 481 8.12 -12.21 -29.37
CA VAL A 481 6.89 -12.82 -29.89
C VAL A 481 5.79 -11.77 -29.84
N GLN A 482 5.29 -11.42 -31.03
CA GLN A 482 4.15 -10.50 -31.17
C GLN A 482 2.85 -11.18 -30.73
N ALA A 483 1.94 -10.39 -30.20
CA ALA A 483 0.58 -10.82 -29.87
C ALA A 483 -0.06 -11.49 -31.09
N ARG A 484 -0.59 -12.69 -30.86
CA ARG A 484 -1.33 -13.47 -31.86
C ARG A 484 -2.78 -13.60 -31.42
N GLU A 485 -3.66 -13.67 -32.42
CA GLU A 485 -5.08 -13.94 -32.21
C GLU A 485 -5.30 -15.42 -31.88
N VAL A 486 -6.35 -15.70 -31.11
CA VAL A 486 -6.72 -17.07 -30.72
C VAL A 486 -6.92 -17.97 -31.94
N ASP A 487 -7.59 -17.47 -32.99
CA ASP A 487 -7.86 -18.24 -34.22
C ASP A 487 -6.58 -18.66 -34.94
N GLN A 488 -5.54 -17.82 -34.90
CA GLN A 488 -4.24 -18.17 -35.48
C GLN A 488 -3.61 -19.35 -34.74
N LEU A 489 -3.58 -19.29 -33.40
CA LEU A 489 -3.01 -20.36 -32.57
C LEU A 489 -3.81 -21.65 -32.67
N TYR A 490 -5.14 -21.55 -32.79
CA TYR A 490 -5.99 -22.70 -33.05
C TYR A 490 -5.57 -23.40 -34.34
N HIS A 491 -5.44 -22.68 -35.45
CA HIS A 491 -5.03 -23.29 -36.73
C HIS A 491 -3.61 -23.87 -36.71
N GLU A 492 -2.67 -23.22 -36.01
CA GLU A 492 -1.31 -23.74 -35.82
C GLU A 492 -1.32 -25.05 -35.01
N LEU A 493 -2.02 -25.09 -33.88
CA LEU A 493 -2.17 -26.27 -33.03
C LEU A 493 -2.84 -27.43 -33.78
N MET A 494 -3.85 -27.12 -34.58
CA MET A 494 -4.54 -28.10 -35.42
C MET A 494 -3.59 -28.78 -36.40
N ALA A 495 -2.75 -27.99 -37.08
CA ALA A 495 -1.75 -28.52 -38.01
C ALA A 495 -0.68 -29.37 -37.29
N GLU A 496 -0.28 -28.98 -36.07
CA GLU A 496 0.62 -29.79 -35.22
C GLU A 496 0.02 -31.16 -34.92
N LEU A 497 -1.22 -31.20 -34.42
CA LEU A 497 -1.91 -32.44 -34.06
C LEU A 497 -2.14 -33.37 -35.26
N GLU A 498 -2.53 -32.82 -36.41
CA GLU A 498 -2.68 -33.60 -37.64
C GLU A 498 -1.35 -34.20 -38.11
N SER A 499 -0.25 -33.45 -37.96
CA SER A 499 1.10 -33.94 -38.25
C SER A 499 1.48 -35.09 -37.31
N GLU A 500 1.26 -34.95 -36.01
CA GLU A 500 1.55 -35.99 -35.00
C GLU A 500 0.76 -37.29 -35.26
N MET A 501 -0.53 -37.18 -35.54
CA MET A 501 -1.38 -38.32 -35.91
C MET A 501 -0.87 -39.03 -37.17
N SER A 502 -0.43 -38.26 -38.18
CA SER A 502 0.10 -38.83 -39.43
C SER A 502 1.43 -39.57 -39.26
N MET A 503 2.26 -39.14 -38.30
CA MET A 503 3.54 -39.79 -37.98
C MET A 503 3.36 -41.03 -37.11
N GLY A 504 2.39 -41.01 -36.19
CA GLY A 504 2.07 -42.15 -35.31
C GLY A 504 1.53 -43.39 -36.05
N MET A 505 0.91 -43.23 -37.22
CA MET A 505 0.40 -44.35 -38.03
C MET A 505 1.46 -45.05 -38.90
N LYS A 506 2.69 -44.54 -38.97
CA LYS A 506 3.78 -45.09 -39.78
C LYS A 506 4.79 -45.93 -38.98
N GLY A 507 4.64 -46.03 -37.66
CA GLY A 507 5.40 -46.93 -36.79
C GLY A 507 4.51 -48.05 -36.29
#